data_AF-A0A437APF5-F1
#
_entry.id   AF-A0A437APF5-F1
#
_cell.length_a   1.000
_cell.length_b   1.000
_cell.length_c   1.000
_cell.angle_alpha   90.00
_cell.angle_beta   90.00
_cell.angle_gamma   90.00
#
_symmetry.space_group_name_H-M   'P 1'
#
loop_
_entity.id
_entity.type
_entity.pdbx_description
1 polymer ?
#
loop_
_entity_poly.entity_id
_entity_poly.type
_entity_poly.pdbx_seq_one_letter_code
_entity_poly.pdbx_strand_id
1 'polypeptide(L)'
;THITEKNNLKRNRQKKRRADSYYRKKQLGTVYKQDIIGTCPQATGIVLEKIQVGAKQPNSAIRKGVRVQLIKNGTKVSAFVPLDGSINHIDLNDIVTLKGFGKGNKSKG
;
A
#
# COMPACT_ATOMS: atom_id res chain seq x y z
N THR A 1 0.15 46.66 13.74
CA THR A 1 0.19 45.66 14.84
C THR A 1 -0.76 44.48 14.59
N HIS A 2 -2.05 44.70 14.28
CA HIS A 2 -3.00 43.60 14.02
C HIS A 2 -2.68 42.71 12.80
N ILE A 3 -2.16 43.29 11.70
CA ILE A 3 -1.80 42.53 10.49
C ILE A 3 -0.58 41.60 10.74
N THR A 4 0.41 42.09 11.49
CA THR A 4 1.61 41.35 11.88
C THR A 4 1.28 40.17 12.79
N GLU A 5 0.37 40.34 13.75
CA GLU A 5 -0.11 39.28 14.64
C GLU A 5 -0.86 38.17 13.87
N LYS A 6 -1.75 38.55 12.95
CA LYS A 6 -2.46 37.61 12.05
C LYS A 6 -1.49 36.75 11.24
N ASN A 7 -0.44 37.36 10.70
CA ASN A 7 0.60 36.63 9.95
C ASN A 7 1.39 35.66 10.84
N ASN A 8 1.66 36.05 12.09
CA ASN A 8 2.35 35.19 13.05
C ASN A 8 1.49 33.98 13.45
N LEU A 9 0.19 34.19 13.72
CA LEU A 9 -0.78 33.12 14.00
C LEU A 9 -0.92 32.16 12.81
N LYS A 10 -0.97 32.67 11.57
CA LYS A 10 -1.02 31.85 10.35
C LYS A 10 0.23 30.98 10.20
N ARG A 11 1.43 31.54 10.44
CA ARG A 11 2.70 30.79 10.41
C ARG A 11 2.74 29.72 11.49
N ASN A 12 2.32 30.03 12.71
CA ASN A 12 2.28 29.06 13.82
C ASN A 12 1.28 27.93 13.55
N ARG A 13 0.08 28.23 13.03
CA ARG A 13 -0.87 27.20 12.59
C ARG A 13 -0.30 26.33 11.48
N GLN A 14 0.41 26.91 10.51
CA GLN A 14 1.06 26.16 9.45
C GLN A 14 2.16 25.22 9.99
N LYS A 15 2.98 25.68 10.94
CA LYS A 15 3.99 24.85 11.61
C LYS A 15 3.34 23.68 12.36
N LYS A 16 2.30 23.94 13.17
CA LYS A 16 1.54 22.89 13.87
C LYS A 16 0.89 21.91 12.89
N ARG A 17 0.30 22.41 11.80
CA ARG A 17 -0.32 21.57 10.76
C ARG A 17 0.68 20.64 10.05
N ARG A 18 1.94 21.06 9.88
CA ARG A 18 3.01 20.21 9.32
C ARG A 18 3.41 19.05 10.25
N ALA A 19 3.15 19.15 11.55
CA ALA A 19 3.37 18.06 12.49
C ALA A 19 2.28 16.97 12.39
N ASP A 20 1.10 17.31 11.87
CA ASP A 20 0.04 16.32 11.62
C ASP A 20 0.49 15.29 10.56
N SER A 21 0.34 14.01 10.89
CA SER A 21 0.88 12.93 10.08
C SER A 21 0.20 12.80 8.72
N TYR A 22 -1.11 13.06 8.66
CA TYR A 22 -1.89 12.98 7.42
C TYR A 22 -1.52 14.15 6.50
N TYR A 23 -1.51 15.37 7.03
CA TYR A 23 -1.13 16.56 6.30
C TYR A 23 0.31 16.48 5.79
N ARG A 24 1.24 15.95 6.60
CA ARG A 24 2.64 15.74 6.20
C ARG A 24 2.77 14.77 5.02
N LYS A 25 2.07 13.64 5.05
CA LYS A 25 2.07 12.67 3.94
C LYS A 25 1.54 13.27 2.65
N LYS A 26 0.47 14.08 2.74
CA LYS A 26 -0.10 14.80 1.60
C LYS A 26 0.87 15.83 1.04
N GLN A 27 1.48 16.66 1.90
CA GLN A 27 2.39 17.71 1.46
C GLN A 27 3.70 17.17 0.85
N LEU A 28 4.24 16.08 1.40
CA LEU A 28 5.46 15.44 0.88
C LEU A 28 5.22 14.62 -0.41
N GLY A 29 3.96 14.39 -0.79
CA GLY A 29 3.62 13.54 -1.92
C GLY A 29 4.04 12.09 -1.72
N THR A 30 4.10 11.61 -0.48
CA THR A 30 4.62 10.28 -0.14
C THR A 30 3.86 9.16 -0.86
N VAL A 31 2.56 9.34 -1.07
CA VAL A 31 1.69 8.40 -1.80
C VAL A 31 2.18 8.20 -3.24
N TYR A 32 2.62 9.24 -3.93
CA TYR A 32 3.08 9.11 -5.32
C TYR A 32 4.44 8.44 -5.44
N LYS A 33 5.31 8.65 -4.44
CA LYS A 33 6.70 8.17 -4.47
C LYS A 33 6.87 6.75 -3.95
N GLN A 34 6.09 6.36 -2.94
CA GLN A 34 6.30 5.11 -2.21
C GLN A 34 5.20 4.08 -2.43
N ASP A 35 4.04 4.47 -2.98
CA ASP A 35 2.97 3.52 -3.22
C ASP A 35 3.26 2.70 -4.48
N ILE A 36 3.27 1.39 -4.32
CA ILE A 36 3.58 0.44 -5.39
C ILE A 36 2.43 0.39 -6.41
N ILE A 37 1.19 0.57 -5.94
CA ILE A 37 0.00 0.71 -6.79
C ILE A 37 -0.20 2.19 -7.19
N GLY A 38 0.57 3.12 -6.63
CA GLY A 38 0.45 4.55 -6.93
C GLY A 38 -0.90 5.11 -6.47
N THR A 39 -1.48 6.04 -7.23
CA THR A 39 -2.78 6.66 -6.92
C THR A 39 -3.98 5.79 -7.33
N CYS A 40 -3.75 4.67 -8.01
CA CYS A 40 -4.82 3.81 -8.49
C CYS A 40 -5.35 2.91 -7.35
N PRO A 41 -6.66 2.63 -7.30
CA PRO A 41 -7.22 1.71 -6.31
C PRO A 41 -6.83 0.25 -6.58
N GLN A 42 -6.51 -0.07 -7.84
CA GLN A 42 -6.17 -1.41 -8.32
C GLN A 42 -4.99 -1.35 -9.27
N ALA A 43 -4.28 -2.46 -9.41
CA ALA A 43 -3.24 -2.66 -10.42
C ALA A 43 -3.34 -4.04 -11.04
N THR A 44 -3.06 -4.13 -12.34
CA THR A 44 -2.93 -5.40 -13.05
C THR A 44 -1.48 -5.87 -13.03
N GLY A 45 -1.30 -7.18 -12.96
CA GLY A 45 0.02 -7.80 -12.92
C GLY A 45 0.01 -9.23 -13.42
N ILE A 46 1.20 -9.74 -13.70
CA ILE A 46 1.46 -11.08 -14.22
C ILE A 46 2.00 -11.95 -13.08
N VAL A 47 1.44 -13.15 -12.91
CA VAL A 47 1.87 -14.11 -11.90
C VAL A 47 3.23 -14.72 -12.25
N LEU A 48 4.17 -14.66 -11.30
CA LEU A 48 5.52 -15.22 -11.43
C LEU A 48 5.67 -16.57 -10.72
N GLU A 49 5.20 -16.69 -9.48
CA GLU A 49 5.34 -17.91 -8.67
C GLU A 49 4.34 -17.95 -7.52
N LYS A 50 3.97 -19.16 -7.09
CA LYS A 50 3.12 -19.39 -5.91
C LYS A 50 4.00 -19.39 -4.66
N ILE A 51 3.59 -18.67 -3.61
CA ILE A 51 4.35 -18.50 -2.37
C ILE A 51 3.50 -18.92 -1.18
N GLN A 52 4.16 -19.47 -0.16
CA GLN A 52 3.57 -19.74 1.13
C GLN A 52 4.28 -18.90 2.18
N VAL A 53 3.52 -18.08 2.91
CA VAL A 53 4.05 -17.20 3.95
C VAL A 53 3.54 -17.68 5.31
N GLY A 54 4.46 -17.99 6.22
CA GLY A 54 4.10 -18.31 7.60
C GLY A 54 3.43 -17.12 8.30
N ALA A 55 2.36 -17.36 9.04
CA ALA A 55 1.76 -16.34 9.89
C ALA A 55 2.75 -15.88 10.96
N LYS A 56 2.62 -14.63 11.39
CA LYS A 56 3.38 -14.13 12.53
C LYS A 56 2.91 -14.82 13.81
N GLN A 57 3.87 -15.12 14.69
CA GLN A 57 3.58 -15.59 16.05
C GLN A 57 2.54 -14.67 16.70
N PRO A 58 1.50 -15.20 17.38
CA PRO A 58 1.38 -16.54 17.97
C PRO A 58 0.65 -17.60 17.11
N ASN A 59 0.29 -17.30 15.85
CA ASN A 59 -0.51 -18.19 15.02
C ASN A 59 0.39 -19.16 14.21
N SER A 60 -0.07 -20.40 14.00
CA SER A 60 0.65 -21.45 13.23
C SER A 60 0.16 -21.63 11.79
N ALA A 61 -0.64 -20.69 11.26
CA ALA A 61 -1.23 -20.82 9.93
C ALA A 61 -0.25 -20.48 8.79
N ILE A 62 -0.43 -21.12 7.64
CA ILE A 62 0.27 -20.79 6.39
C ILE A 62 -0.67 -19.96 5.51
N ARG A 63 -0.23 -18.76 5.11
CA ARG A 63 -0.97 -17.88 4.19
C ARG A 63 -0.48 -18.13 2.77
N LYS A 64 -1.40 -18.57 1.91
CA LYS A 64 -1.14 -18.79 0.49
C LYS A 64 -1.12 -17.44 -0.23
N GLY A 65 -0.08 -17.21 -1.01
CA GLY A 65 0.13 -15.98 -1.76
C GLY A 65 0.77 -16.26 -3.11
N VAL A 66 0.96 -15.20 -3.87
CA VAL A 66 1.53 -15.24 -5.21
C VAL A 66 2.47 -14.06 -5.37
N ARG A 67 3.61 -14.26 -6.04
CA ARG A 67 4.45 -13.16 -6.51
C ARG A 67 3.97 -12.70 -7.87
N VAL A 68 3.75 -11.41 -7.99
CA VAL A 68 3.17 -10.78 -9.17
C VAL A 68 4.07 -9.65 -9.61
N GLN A 69 4.30 -9.53 -10.92
CA GLN A 69 4.95 -8.38 -11.52
C GLN A 69 3.89 -7.41 -12.05
N LEU A 70 3.89 -6.17 -11.58
CA LEU A 70 2.95 -5.17 -12.09
C LEU A 70 3.28 -4.82 -13.54
N ILE A 71 2.27 -4.81 -14.42
CA ILE A 71 2.46 -4.51 -15.84
C ILE A 71 2.96 -3.07 -16.03
N LYS A 72 2.38 -2.12 -15.28
CA LYS A 72 2.69 -0.70 -15.43
C LYS A 72 4.11 -0.30 -15.03
N ASN A 73 4.65 -0.92 -13.98
CA ASN A 73 5.88 -0.45 -13.32
C ASN A 73 6.99 -1.49 -13.36
N GLY A 74 6.69 -2.75 -13.75
CA GLY A 74 7.62 -3.88 -13.68
C GLY A 74 8.02 -4.29 -12.26
N THR A 75 7.51 -3.61 -11.23
CA THR A 75 7.82 -3.91 -9.82
C THR A 75 7.20 -5.24 -9.40
N LYS A 76 8.02 -6.07 -8.74
CA LYS A 76 7.58 -7.36 -8.19
C LYS A 76 6.97 -7.16 -6.80
N VAL A 77 5.79 -7.70 -6.58
CA VAL A 77 5.04 -7.63 -5.31
C VAL A 77 4.57 -9.00 -4.88
N SER A 78 4.45 -9.21 -3.58
CA SER A 78 3.80 -10.40 -3.01
C SER A 78 2.35 -10.05 -2.66
N ALA A 79 1.41 -10.83 -3.19
CA ALA A 79 -0.02 -10.68 -2.94
C ALA A 79 -0.57 -11.90 -2.19
N PHE A 80 -1.55 -11.68 -1.31
CA PHE A 80 -2.28 -12.75 -0.65
C PHE A 80 -3.45 -13.20 -1.52
N VAL A 81 -3.70 -14.50 -1.60
CA VAL A 81 -4.86 -15.05 -2.28
C VAL A 81 -5.97 -15.26 -1.25
N PRO A 82 -7.11 -14.54 -1.36
CA PRO A 82 -8.22 -14.71 -0.43
C PRO A 82 -8.99 -16.00 -0.71
N LEU A 83 -9.78 -16.43 0.27
CA LEU A 83 -10.64 -17.62 0.23
C LEU A 83 -9.85 -18.95 0.18
N ASP A 84 -10.47 -20.01 0.70
CA ASP A 84 -9.85 -21.34 0.67
C ASP A 84 -9.87 -21.93 -0.74
N GLY A 85 -8.81 -22.66 -1.09
CA GLY A 85 -8.69 -23.35 -2.38
C GLY A 85 -8.43 -22.47 -3.61
N SER A 86 -8.60 -21.14 -3.51
CA SER A 86 -8.49 -20.23 -4.67
C SER A 86 -7.10 -20.17 -5.32
N ILE A 87 -6.05 -20.64 -4.62
CA ILE A 87 -4.70 -20.78 -5.20
C ILE A 87 -4.65 -21.78 -6.36
N ASN A 88 -5.60 -22.71 -6.42
CA ASN A 88 -5.67 -23.73 -7.46
C ASN A 88 -6.21 -23.16 -8.78
N HIS A 89 -6.88 -22.01 -8.74
CA HIS A 89 -7.45 -21.36 -9.93
C HIS A 89 -6.51 -20.34 -10.58
N ILE A 90 -5.31 -20.15 -10.01
CA ILE A 90 -4.34 -19.17 -10.49
C ILE A 90 -3.13 -19.94 -10.97
N ASP A 91 -2.70 -19.73 -12.20
CA ASP A 91 -1.51 -20.35 -12.77
C ASP A 91 -0.41 -19.35 -13.09
N LEU A 92 0.75 -19.90 -13.46
CA LEU A 92 1.92 -19.12 -13.83
C LEU A 92 1.64 -18.33 -15.11
N ASN A 93 2.07 -17.07 -15.15
CA ASN A 93 1.84 -16.12 -16.23
C ASN A 93 0.39 -15.62 -16.42
N ASP A 94 -0.53 -15.96 -15.52
CA ASP A 94 -1.88 -15.38 -15.54
C ASP A 94 -1.87 -13.88 -15.25
N ILE A 95 -2.82 -13.18 -15.86
CA ILE A 95 -3.07 -11.76 -15.59
C ILE A 95 -4.05 -11.62 -14.44
N VAL A 96 -3.59 -11.05 -13.33
CA VAL A 96 -4.38 -10.88 -12.11
C VAL A 96 -4.55 -9.40 -11.76
N THR A 97 -5.68 -9.07 -11.13
CA THR A 97 -5.94 -7.74 -10.59
C THR A 97 -5.70 -7.72 -9.09
N LEU A 98 -4.86 -6.79 -8.64
CA LEU A 98 -4.45 -6.59 -7.26
C LEU A 98 -5.13 -5.36 -6.65
N LYS A 99 -5.40 -5.43 -5.35
CA LYS A 99 -5.93 -4.33 -4.54
C LYS A 99 -5.21 -4.26 -3.19
N GLY A 100 -5.09 -3.05 -2.63
CA GLY A 100 -4.56 -2.87 -1.28
C GLY A 100 -5.49 -3.44 -0.19
N PHE A 101 -4.92 -3.79 0.95
CA PHE A 101 -5.65 -4.37 2.11
C PHE A 101 -6.53 -3.38 2.90
N GLY A 102 -6.64 -2.11 2.46
CA GLY A 102 -7.45 -1.09 3.16
C GLY A 102 -6.84 -0.55 4.46
N LYS A 103 -5.57 -0.85 4.77
CA LYS A 103 -4.88 -0.41 6.01
C LYS A 103 -3.85 0.71 5.79
N GLY A 104 -4.04 1.52 4.74
CA GLY A 104 -3.13 2.63 4.39
C GLY A 104 -1.69 2.18 4.12
N ASN A 105 -1.52 1.25 3.18
CA ASN A 105 -0.24 0.64 2.77
C ASN A 105 0.51 -0.11 3.88
N LYS A 106 -0.23 -0.61 4.88
CA LYS A 106 0.27 -1.53 5.90
C LYS A 106 -0.20 -2.95 5.63
N SER A 107 0.60 -3.93 6.04
CA SER A 107 0.20 -5.34 5.99
C SER A 107 -1.02 -5.60 6.88
N LYS A 108 -1.89 -6.51 6.42
CA LYS A 108 -2.93 -7.12 7.25
C LYS A 108 -2.30 -8.32 7.99
N GLY A 109 -2.83 -8.62 9.18
CA GLY A 109 -2.22 -9.51 10.19
C GLY A 109 -1.81 -10.88 9.69
#